data_AF-A0A2H9M3G0-F1
#
_entry.id   AF-A0A2H9M3G0-F1
#
_cell.length_a   1.000
_cell.length_b   1.000
_cell.length_c   1.000
_cell.angle_alpha   90.00
_cell.angle_beta   90.00
_cell.angle_gamma   90.00
#
_symmetry.space_group_name_H-M   'P 1'
#
loop_
_entity.id
_entity.type
_entity.pdbx_description
1 polymer ?
#
loop_
_entity_poly.entity_id
_entity_poly.type
_entity_poly.pdbx_seq_one_letter_code
_entity_poly.pdbx_strand_id
1 'polypeptide(L)'
;MENINYDATLLNLKNLLSQSVGQATNKLQKTGVVFSAGIDSTVIAFLAKKFCNVCAYTVGTCKGEDIIFARKFEKLNILDTKIIEITEGDVENEKGNILKILNNNNIPVTKLNLSTAVPLYFASKKAYRDGIKVMLSGQGADEIFGGYVRYLKMNEYQRIIAMKNDINLAYKDNLNRDIAMCAFNKISLKFPYMDKNFSDYAMNIPMKFKIYEVKNDQYPDDFGETIDIVDGKKFIRKFILRKLGREASVPEFIVKRKKKAMQYGSMSEKIIEKILKKHSIQIKF
;
A
#
# COMPACT_ATOMS: atom_id res chain seq x y z
N MET A 1 -3.77 -19.81 -27.50
CA MET A 1 -3.54 -19.18 -26.19
C MET A 1 -3.97 -20.20 -25.15
N GLU A 2 -3.04 -20.74 -24.36
CA GLU A 2 -3.40 -21.64 -23.26
C GLU A 2 -4.46 -20.97 -22.38
N ASN A 3 -5.52 -21.71 -22.06
CA ASN A 3 -6.49 -21.28 -21.06
C ASN A 3 -5.77 -21.23 -19.71
N ILE A 4 -5.16 -20.09 -19.39
CA ILE A 4 -4.51 -19.87 -18.10
C ILE A 4 -5.56 -20.11 -17.00
N ASN A 5 -5.35 -21.18 -16.24
CA ASN A 5 -6.25 -21.60 -15.16
C ASN A 5 -6.17 -20.56 -14.01
N TYR A 6 -7.34 -20.03 -13.63
CA TYR A 6 -7.45 -19.01 -12.59
C TYR A 6 -6.95 -19.49 -11.23
N ASP A 7 -7.35 -20.69 -10.81
CA ASP A 7 -7.02 -21.23 -9.49
C ASP A 7 -5.53 -21.56 -9.40
N ALA A 8 -4.95 -22.12 -10.47
CA ALA A 8 -3.51 -22.34 -10.55
C ALA A 8 -2.73 -21.01 -10.50
N THR A 9 -3.23 -19.97 -11.16
CA THR A 9 -2.62 -18.62 -11.12
C THR A 9 -2.68 -18.03 -9.71
N LEU A 10 -3.84 -18.12 -9.05
CA LEU A 10 -4.04 -17.62 -7.70
C LEU A 10 -3.13 -18.35 -6.69
N LEU A 11 -3.04 -19.68 -6.78
CA LEU A 11 -2.17 -20.49 -5.94
C LEU A 11 -0.70 -20.12 -6.14
N ASN A 12 -0.26 -19.97 -7.39
CA ASN A 12 1.13 -19.60 -7.67
C ASN A 12 1.47 -18.19 -7.16
N LEU A 13 0.57 -17.22 -7.33
CA LEU A 13 0.72 -15.87 -6.75
C LEU A 13 0.85 -15.92 -5.22
N LYS A 14 -0.01 -16.70 -4.56
CA LYS A 14 0.04 -16.89 -3.09
C LYS A 14 1.38 -17.48 -2.65
N ASN A 15 1.88 -18.48 -3.35
CA ASN A 15 3.16 -19.13 -3.03
C ASN A 15 4.35 -18.19 -3.22
N LEU A 16 4.45 -17.54 -4.39
CA LEU A 16 5.52 -16.58 -4.69
C LEU A 16 5.50 -15.39 -3.72
N LEU A 17 4.32 -14.82 -3.42
CA LEU A 17 4.22 -13.72 -2.46
C LEU A 17 4.57 -14.16 -1.05
N SER A 18 4.13 -15.35 -0.63
CA SER A 18 4.46 -15.90 0.69
C SER A 18 5.98 -16.12 0.83
N GLN A 19 6.64 -16.61 -0.23
CA GLN A 19 8.10 -16.75 -0.26
C GLN A 19 8.80 -15.40 -0.15
N SER A 20 8.39 -14.42 -0.95
CA SER A 20 8.91 -13.06 -0.91
C SER A 20 8.75 -12.41 0.47
N VAL A 21 7.57 -12.55 1.08
CA VAL A 21 7.31 -12.08 2.45
C VAL A 21 8.25 -12.77 3.45
N GLY A 22 8.38 -14.09 3.38
CA GLY A 22 9.28 -14.86 4.25
C GLY A 22 10.72 -14.38 4.16
N GLN A 23 11.24 -14.16 2.96
CA GLN A 23 12.58 -13.59 2.73
C GLN A 23 12.70 -12.16 3.30
N ALA A 24 11.69 -11.32 3.08
CA ALA A 24 11.68 -9.94 3.54
C ALA A 24 11.68 -9.79 5.06
N THR A 25 11.12 -10.74 5.82
CA THR A 25 11.21 -10.74 7.30
C THR A 25 12.62 -10.95 7.84
N ASN A 26 13.55 -11.41 7.00
CA ASN A 26 14.96 -11.65 7.35
C ASN A 26 15.15 -12.56 8.59
N LYS A 27 14.27 -13.57 8.75
CA LYS A 27 14.27 -14.51 9.89
C LYS A 27 14.22 -13.83 11.27
N LEU A 28 13.74 -12.59 11.35
CA LEU A 28 13.58 -11.88 12.61
C LEU A 28 12.36 -12.42 13.35
N GLN A 29 12.44 -12.46 14.69
CA GLN A 29 11.32 -12.87 15.52
C GLN A 29 10.13 -11.90 15.46
N LYS A 30 10.38 -10.62 15.16
CA LYS A 30 9.36 -9.57 15.09
C LYS A 30 9.60 -8.65 13.90
N THR A 31 8.54 -8.30 13.18
CA THR A 31 8.57 -7.39 12.03
C THR A 31 7.38 -6.44 12.07
N GLY A 32 7.59 -5.21 11.63
CA GLY A 32 6.52 -4.22 11.48
C GLY A 32 5.91 -4.27 10.08
N VAL A 33 4.67 -3.81 9.93
CA VAL A 33 4.05 -3.58 8.63
C VAL A 33 3.54 -2.15 8.58
N VAL A 34 3.86 -1.42 7.51
CA VAL A 34 3.21 -0.14 7.21
C VAL A 34 1.77 -0.46 6.82
N PHE A 35 0.84 -0.19 7.72
CA PHE A 35 -0.50 -0.76 7.68
C PHE A 35 -1.55 0.33 7.47
N SER A 36 -2.19 0.34 6.31
CA SER A 36 -3.30 1.26 5.97
C SER A 36 -4.67 0.64 6.21
N ALA A 37 -4.74 -0.59 6.74
CA ALA A 37 -5.95 -1.41 6.76
C ALA A 37 -6.61 -1.57 5.36
N GLY A 38 -5.79 -1.53 4.31
CA GLY A 38 -6.18 -1.82 2.93
C GLY A 38 -5.78 -3.25 2.53
N ILE A 39 -6.30 -3.73 1.41
CA ILE A 39 -6.04 -5.10 0.94
C ILE A 39 -4.54 -5.40 0.81
N ASP A 40 -3.76 -4.44 0.30
CA ASP A 40 -2.34 -4.62 -0.02
C ASP A 40 -1.50 -4.91 1.22
N SER A 41 -1.57 -4.02 2.22
CA SER A 41 -0.81 -4.13 3.47
C SER A 41 -1.33 -5.25 4.36
N THR A 42 -2.63 -5.56 4.30
CA THR A 42 -3.23 -6.63 5.11
C THR A 42 -2.85 -8.01 4.60
N VAL A 43 -2.80 -8.23 3.29
CA VAL A 43 -2.27 -9.47 2.70
C VAL A 43 -0.83 -9.72 3.17
N ILE A 44 0.03 -8.70 3.11
CA ILE A 44 1.42 -8.79 3.58
C ILE A 44 1.48 -9.14 5.07
N ALA A 45 0.70 -8.45 5.90
CA ALA A 45 0.66 -8.70 7.34
C ALA A 45 0.23 -10.15 7.65
N PHE A 46 -0.80 -10.65 6.98
CA PHE A 46 -1.30 -12.01 7.19
C PHE A 46 -0.36 -13.11 6.71
N LEU A 47 0.30 -12.90 5.55
CA LEU A 47 1.34 -13.83 5.10
C LEU A 47 2.55 -13.82 6.03
N ALA A 48 2.92 -12.67 6.57
CA ALA A 48 4.06 -12.52 7.49
C ALA A 48 3.87 -13.27 8.82
N LYS A 49 2.62 -13.48 9.27
CA LYS A 49 2.30 -14.25 10.49
C LYS A 49 2.85 -15.68 10.48
N LYS A 50 3.06 -16.25 9.29
CA LYS A 50 3.63 -17.60 9.13
C LYS A 50 5.11 -17.68 9.52
N PHE A 51 5.79 -16.53 9.56
CA PHE A 51 7.24 -16.46 9.70
C PHE A 51 7.68 -15.76 10.98
N CYS A 52 6.89 -14.81 11.51
CA CYS A 52 7.27 -14.00 12.67
C CYS A 52 6.06 -13.34 13.34
N ASN A 53 6.30 -12.74 14.52
CA ASN A 53 5.33 -11.85 15.14
C ASN A 53 5.21 -10.55 14.36
N VAL A 54 3.99 -10.17 14.01
CA VAL A 54 3.71 -9.00 13.18
C VAL A 54 3.09 -7.89 14.01
N CYS A 55 3.64 -6.69 13.89
CA CYS A 55 3.06 -5.47 14.44
C CYS A 55 2.65 -4.53 13.29
N ALA A 56 1.38 -4.16 13.24
CA ALA A 56 0.79 -3.31 12.20
C ALA A 56 0.80 -1.85 12.65
N TYR A 57 1.38 -0.95 11.86
CA TYR A 57 1.50 0.47 12.19
C TYR A 57 0.66 1.32 11.23
N THR A 58 -0.42 1.92 11.74
CA THR A 58 -1.27 2.84 11.00
C THR A 58 -1.05 4.26 11.46
N VAL A 59 -0.82 5.18 10.52
CA VAL A 59 -0.68 6.61 10.79
C VAL A 59 -1.73 7.39 10.03
N GLY A 60 -2.32 8.38 10.68
CA GLY A 60 -3.23 9.32 10.05
C GLY A 60 -3.89 10.26 11.05
N THR A 61 -4.76 11.13 10.57
CA THR A 61 -5.58 11.96 11.46
C THR A 61 -6.72 11.16 12.05
N CYS A 62 -7.31 11.62 13.16
CA CYS A 62 -8.47 10.99 13.79
C CYS A 62 -9.69 10.82 12.85
N LYS A 63 -9.77 11.62 11.78
CA LYS A 63 -10.81 11.57 10.73
C LYS A 63 -10.40 10.74 9.51
N GLY A 64 -9.15 10.29 9.48
CA GLY A 64 -8.58 9.51 8.39
C GLY A 64 -9.27 8.16 8.28
N GLU A 65 -9.61 7.79 7.04
CA GLU A 65 -10.27 6.52 6.77
C GLU A 65 -9.38 5.33 7.18
N ASP A 66 -8.06 5.46 7.01
CA ASP A 66 -7.12 4.42 7.43
C ASP A 66 -7.16 4.19 8.95
N ILE A 67 -7.28 5.26 9.75
CA ILE A 67 -7.46 5.18 11.21
C ILE A 67 -8.79 4.53 11.57
N ILE A 68 -9.88 4.90 10.90
CA ILE A 68 -11.22 4.33 11.14
C ILE A 68 -11.21 2.81 10.88
N PHE A 69 -10.64 2.39 9.74
CA PHE A 69 -10.54 0.96 9.41
C PHE A 69 -9.53 0.23 10.29
N ALA A 70 -8.43 0.86 10.69
CA ALA A 70 -7.47 0.28 11.62
C ALA A 70 -8.10 0.07 13.02
N ARG A 71 -8.91 1.00 13.52
CA ARG A 71 -9.67 0.80 14.78
C ARG A 71 -10.68 -0.35 14.66
N LYS A 72 -11.36 -0.48 13.51
CA LYS A 72 -12.25 -1.62 13.26
C LYS A 72 -11.47 -2.94 13.23
N PHE A 73 -10.27 -2.92 12.64
CA PHE A 73 -9.37 -4.07 12.57
C PHE A 73 -8.78 -4.45 13.92
N GLU A 74 -8.34 -3.49 14.72
CA GLU A 74 -7.77 -3.67 16.06
C GLU A 74 -8.74 -4.39 17.00
N LYS A 75 -10.04 -4.07 16.93
CA LYS A 75 -11.10 -4.74 17.70
C LYS A 75 -11.21 -6.24 17.45
N LEU A 76 -10.70 -6.74 16.32
CA LEU A 76 -10.68 -8.18 16.03
C LEU A 76 -9.60 -8.92 16.83
N ASN A 77 -8.62 -8.20 17.40
CA ASN A 77 -7.52 -8.77 18.21
C ASN A 77 -6.74 -9.90 17.52
N ILE A 78 -6.54 -9.79 16.20
CA ILE A 78 -5.88 -10.80 15.35
C ILE A 78 -4.40 -10.50 15.03
N LEU A 79 -3.99 -9.25 15.27
CA LEU A 79 -2.63 -8.71 15.06
C LEU A 79 -2.40 -7.55 16.04
N ASP A 80 -1.18 -7.45 16.57
CA ASP A 80 -0.76 -6.27 17.34
C ASP A 80 -0.84 -5.04 16.43
N THR A 81 -1.75 -4.13 16.71
CA THR A 81 -2.04 -2.96 15.87
C THR A 81 -1.71 -1.71 16.66
N LYS A 82 -0.88 -0.84 16.10
CA LYS A 82 -0.51 0.47 16.65
C LYS A 82 -1.13 1.54 15.78
N ILE A 83 -2.05 2.29 16.36
CA ILE A 83 -2.72 3.42 15.73
C ILE A 83 -2.03 4.70 16.22
N ILE A 84 -1.41 5.43 15.30
CA ILE A 84 -0.70 6.68 15.57
C ILE A 84 -1.49 7.82 14.94
N GLU A 85 -2.21 8.54 15.80
CA GLU A 85 -2.93 9.74 15.39
C GLU A 85 -2.00 10.94 15.37
N ILE A 86 -1.92 11.62 14.22
CA ILE A 86 -1.08 12.79 14.03
C ILE A 86 -1.91 14.05 13.83
N THR A 87 -1.40 15.16 14.35
CA THR A 87 -1.96 16.50 14.20
C THR A 87 -1.07 17.38 13.32
N GLU A 88 -1.55 18.58 12.98
CA GLU A 88 -0.73 19.58 12.31
C GLU A 88 0.52 19.95 13.13
N GLY A 89 0.38 20.11 14.45
CA GLY A 89 1.48 20.45 15.34
C GLY A 89 2.56 19.36 15.39
N ASP A 90 2.17 18.08 15.38
CA ASP A 90 3.13 16.96 15.32
C ASP A 90 3.97 17.03 14.04
N VAL A 91 3.33 17.30 12.90
CA VAL A 91 4.02 17.42 11.61
C VAL A 91 4.90 18.68 11.57
N GLU A 92 4.44 19.81 12.11
CA GLU A 92 5.24 21.04 12.21
C GLU A 92 6.51 20.82 13.06
N ASN A 93 6.41 20.07 14.17
CA ASN A 93 7.54 19.77 15.05
C ASN A 93 8.61 18.90 14.36
N GLU A 94 8.20 18.03 13.44
CA GLU A 94 9.10 17.11 12.72
C GLU A 94 9.48 17.59 11.33
N LYS A 95 8.96 18.74 10.87
CA LYS A 95 9.16 19.24 9.50
C LYS A 95 10.63 19.38 9.13
N GLY A 96 11.47 19.81 10.07
CA GLY A 96 12.91 19.96 9.85
C GLY A 96 13.59 18.63 9.51
N ASN A 97 13.24 17.56 10.22
CA ASN A 97 13.74 16.21 9.95
C ASN A 97 13.23 15.71 8.60
N ILE A 98 11.92 15.84 8.32
CA ILE A 98 11.32 15.37 7.07
C ILE A 98 11.95 16.08 5.86
N LEU A 99 12.09 17.41 5.90
CA LEU A 99 12.73 18.18 4.83
C LEU A 99 14.20 17.80 4.65
N LYS A 100 14.94 17.63 5.75
CA LYS A 100 16.33 17.16 5.71
C LYS A 100 16.43 15.80 5.03
N ILE A 101 15.54 14.85 5.32
CA ILE A 101 15.55 13.53 4.68
C ILE A 101 15.31 13.66 3.18
N LEU A 102 14.31 14.44 2.75
CA LEU A 102 14.01 14.64 1.33
C LEU A 102 15.22 15.25 0.59
N ASN A 103 15.77 16.34 1.13
CA ASN A 103 16.90 17.05 0.53
C ASN A 103 18.16 16.18 0.44
N ASN A 104 18.52 15.49 1.54
CA ASN A 104 19.72 14.66 1.59
C ASN A 104 19.67 13.44 0.65
N ASN A 105 18.48 13.05 0.17
CA ASN A 105 18.29 11.92 -0.73
C ASN A 105 17.88 12.37 -2.14
N ASN A 106 18.03 13.67 -2.47
CA ASN A 106 17.68 14.27 -3.76
C ASN A 106 16.20 14.04 -4.16
N ILE A 107 15.30 13.99 -3.19
CA ILE A 107 13.87 13.82 -3.44
C ILE A 107 13.23 15.21 -3.52
N PRO A 108 12.53 15.55 -4.61
CA PRO A 108 11.88 16.84 -4.75
C PRO A 108 10.89 17.11 -3.61
N VAL A 109 10.99 18.29 -3.00
CA VAL A 109 10.05 18.75 -1.97
C VAL A 109 8.77 19.21 -2.65
N THR A 110 7.90 18.25 -2.96
CA THR A 110 6.57 18.49 -3.53
C THR A 110 5.51 18.16 -2.48
N LYS A 111 4.30 18.70 -2.67
CA LYS A 111 3.13 18.35 -1.86
C LYS A 111 2.91 16.83 -1.81
N LEU A 112 3.04 16.14 -2.94
CA LEU A 112 2.87 14.69 -3.02
C LEU A 112 3.92 13.94 -2.17
N ASN A 113 5.19 14.30 -2.30
CA ASN A 113 6.27 13.67 -1.54
C ASN A 113 6.14 13.93 -0.04
N LEU A 114 5.84 15.16 0.38
CA LEU A 114 5.59 15.49 1.79
C LEU A 114 4.41 14.69 2.36
N SER A 115 3.28 14.66 1.64
CA SER A 115 2.06 13.98 2.11
C SER A 115 2.27 12.47 2.23
N THR A 116 3.10 11.88 1.38
CA THR A 116 3.39 10.43 1.43
C THR A 116 4.47 10.11 2.46
N ALA A 117 5.45 11.00 2.65
CA ALA A 117 6.53 10.84 3.63
C ALA A 117 6.04 10.87 5.08
N VAL A 118 5.09 11.75 5.41
CA VAL A 118 4.63 11.98 6.78
C VAL A 118 4.15 10.66 7.45
N PRO A 119 3.20 9.90 6.88
CA PRO A 119 2.77 8.64 7.48
C PRO A 119 3.91 7.64 7.70
N LEU A 120 4.80 7.49 6.72
CA LEU A 120 5.95 6.59 6.81
C LEU A 120 6.96 7.01 7.89
N TYR A 121 7.22 8.30 8.02
CA TYR A 121 8.12 8.84 9.03
C TYR A 121 7.62 8.51 10.44
N PHE A 122 6.36 8.81 10.75
CA PHE A 122 5.80 8.53 12.08
C PHE A 122 5.65 7.03 12.35
N ALA A 123 5.27 6.24 11.35
CA ALA A 123 5.16 4.79 11.47
C ALA A 123 6.51 4.17 11.82
N SER A 124 7.56 4.52 11.07
CA SER A 124 8.92 4.00 11.30
C SER A 124 9.53 4.50 12.61
N LYS A 125 9.29 5.76 12.98
CA LYS A 125 9.71 6.31 14.28
C LYS A 125 9.09 5.55 15.46
N LYS A 126 7.81 5.22 15.38
CA LYS A 126 7.13 4.41 16.42
C LYS A 126 7.61 2.96 16.39
N ALA A 127 7.75 2.35 15.22
CA ALA A 127 8.24 0.98 15.08
C ALA A 127 9.64 0.80 15.69
N TYR A 128 10.55 1.76 15.45
CA TYR A 128 11.89 1.74 16.04
C TYR A 128 11.84 1.78 17.58
N ARG A 129 10.99 2.64 18.16
CA ARG A 129 10.78 2.71 19.62
C ARG A 129 10.24 1.39 20.20
N ASP A 130 9.50 0.61 19.40
CA ASP A 130 8.98 -0.71 19.78
C ASP A 130 9.97 -1.85 19.51
N GLY A 131 11.22 -1.55 19.16
CA GLY A 131 12.29 -2.52 18.91
C GLY A 131 12.21 -3.22 17.54
N ILE A 132 11.37 -2.73 16.62
CA ILE A 132 11.31 -3.25 15.25
C ILE A 132 12.57 -2.84 14.49
N LYS A 133 13.14 -3.77 13.72
CA LYS A 133 14.29 -3.52 12.83
C LYS A 133 13.92 -3.51 11.35
N VAL A 134 12.90 -4.29 10.98
CA VAL A 134 12.41 -4.44 9.60
C VAL A 134 10.93 -4.09 9.56
N MET A 135 10.55 -3.29 8.56
CA MET A 135 9.15 -3.08 8.21
C MET A 135 8.86 -3.57 6.79
N LEU A 136 7.66 -4.11 6.57
CA LEU A 136 7.16 -4.48 5.25
C LEU A 136 6.14 -3.45 4.77
N SER A 137 6.18 -3.13 3.47
CA SER A 137 5.22 -2.24 2.81
C SER A 137 4.42 -2.97 1.74
N GLY A 138 3.17 -2.54 1.56
CA GLY A 138 2.31 -2.98 0.46
C GLY A 138 2.55 -2.26 -0.88
N GLN A 139 3.59 -1.44 -0.97
CA GLN A 139 3.95 -0.69 -2.19
C GLN A 139 4.26 -1.64 -3.35
N GLY A 140 3.86 -1.25 -4.56
CA GLY A 140 3.96 -2.05 -5.79
C GLY A 140 2.67 -2.79 -6.16
N ALA A 141 1.79 -3.04 -5.19
CA ALA A 141 0.53 -3.75 -5.46
C ALA A 141 -0.41 -2.97 -6.39
N ASP A 142 -0.40 -1.63 -6.32
CA ASP A 142 -1.22 -0.78 -7.21
C ASP A 142 -0.78 -0.91 -8.67
N GLU A 143 0.53 -0.83 -8.93
CA GLU A 143 1.13 -0.95 -10.25
C GLU A 143 0.98 -2.36 -10.83
N ILE A 144 1.12 -3.40 -9.99
CA ILE A 144 1.06 -4.80 -10.44
C ILE A 144 -0.37 -5.26 -10.71
N PHE A 145 -1.33 -4.89 -9.86
CA PHE A 145 -2.70 -5.41 -9.87
C PHE A 145 -3.76 -4.41 -10.35
N GLY A 146 -3.35 -3.31 -10.97
CA GLY A 146 -4.29 -2.37 -11.60
C GLY A 146 -5.06 -1.55 -10.56
N GLY A 147 -4.36 -1.07 -9.55
CA GLY A 147 -4.90 -0.36 -8.41
C GLY A 147 -5.22 1.11 -8.63
N TYR A 148 -4.87 1.73 -9.77
CA TYR A 148 -5.18 3.13 -10.05
C TYR A 148 -6.42 3.31 -10.95
N VAL A 149 -7.28 4.27 -10.62
CA VAL A 149 -8.51 4.57 -11.39
C VAL A 149 -8.19 4.93 -12.85
N ARG A 150 -7.07 5.60 -13.11
CA ARG A 150 -6.66 5.98 -14.49
C ARG A 150 -6.49 4.79 -15.44
N TYR A 151 -6.18 3.59 -14.93
CA TYR A 151 -6.09 2.38 -15.74
C TYR A 151 -7.43 1.97 -16.34
N LEU A 152 -8.54 2.34 -15.70
CA LEU A 152 -9.89 1.99 -16.14
C LEU A 152 -10.32 2.79 -17.37
N LYS A 153 -9.74 3.98 -17.58
CA LYS A 153 -9.96 4.85 -18.75
C LYS A 153 -9.13 4.45 -19.97
N MET A 154 -8.23 3.48 -19.81
CA MET A 154 -7.31 3.03 -20.85
C MET A 154 -7.83 1.74 -21.49
N ASN A 155 -7.62 1.61 -22.80
CA ASN A 155 -7.76 0.32 -23.47
C ASN A 155 -6.68 -0.67 -22.96
N GLU A 156 -6.83 -1.95 -23.26
CA GLU A 156 -5.95 -3.00 -22.71
C GLU A 156 -4.47 -2.78 -23.05
N TYR A 157 -4.16 -2.41 -24.30
CA TYR A 157 -2.78 -2.15 -24.74
C TYR A 157 -2.14 -0.98 -23.99
N GLN A 158 -2.83 0.17 -23.94
CA GLN A 158 -2.38 1.35 -23.19
C GLN A 158 -2.20 1.04 -21.71
N ARG A 159 -3.12 0.26 -21.13
CA ARG A 159 -3.09 -0.13 -19.73
C ARG A 159 -1.87 -0.99 -19.41
N ILE A 160 -1.54 -1.97 -20.25
CA ILE A 160 -0.36 -2.82 -20.08
C ILE A 160 0.92 -1.98 -20.09
N ILE A 161 1.05 -1.05 -21.04
CA ILE A 161 2.20 -0.14 -21.13
C ILE A 161 2.28 0.76 -19.90
N ALA A 162 1.17 1.38 -19.52
CA ALA A 162 1.12 2.26 -18.35
C ALA A 162 1.57 1.52 -17.08
N MET A 163 0.99 0.34 -16.81
CA MET A 163 1.38 -0.47 -15.64
C MET A 163 2.85 -0.87 -15.65
N LYS A 164 3.41 -1.25 -16.81
CA LYS A 164 4.85 -1.55 -16.96
C LYS A 164 5.74 -0.32 -16.71
N ASN A 165 5.33 0.86 -17.18
CA ASN A 165 6.07 2.09 -16.92
C ASN A 165 5.99 2.49 -15.44
N ASP A 166 4.80 2.38 -14.85
CA ASP A 166 4.57 2.77 -13.45
C ASP A 166 5.34 1.90 -12.48
N ILE A 167 5.42 0.59 -12.70
CA ILE A 167 6.23 -0.30 -11.85
C ILE A 167 7.72 0.07 -11.94
N ASN A 168 8.22 0.38 -13.15
CA ASN A 168 9.61 0.81 -13.35
C ASN A 168 9.90 2.16 -12.68
N LEU A 169 8.97 3.11 -12.77
CA LEU A 169 9.06 4.38 -12.06
C LEU A 169 8.98 4.20 -10.55
N ALA A 170 8.14 3.28 -10.07
CA ALA A 170 8.06 2.97 -8.65
C ALA A 170 9.42 2.53 -8.11
N TYR A 171 10.11 1.61 -8.81
CA TYR A 171 11.47 1.17 -8.47
C TYR A 171 12.49 2.32 -8.42
N LYS A 172 12.38 3.29 -9.34
CA LYS A 172 13.36 4.39 -9.45
C LYS A 172 13.13 5.49 -8.41
N ASP A 173 11.88 5.94 -8.26
CA ASP A 173 11.60 7.22 -7.60
C ASP A 173 10.80 7.06 -6.29
N ASN A 174 9.73 6.27 -6.31
CA ASN A 174 8.83 6.17 -5.15
C ASN A 174 9.43 5.41 -3.99
N LEU A 175 10.16 4.32 -4.26
CA LEU A 175 10.76 3.51 -3.20
C LEU A 175 11.86 4.27 -2.46
N ASN A 176 12.62 5.14 -3.15
CA ASN A 176 13.72 5.90 -2.54
C ASN A 176 13.24 6.76 -1.38
N ARG A 177 12.12 7.48 -1.55
CA ARG A 177 11.50 8.27 -0.48
C ARG A 177 11.12 7.41 0.72
N ASP A 178 10.43 6.30 0.47
CA ASP A 178 9.91 5.47 1.54
C ASP A 178 11.06 4.80 2.32
N ILE A 179 12.09 4.33 1.60
CA ILE A 179 13.32 3.80 2.20
C ILE A 179 14.02 4.88 3.03
N ALA A 180 14.20 6.09 2.50
CA ALA A 180 14.90 7.17 3.19
C ALA A 180 14.21 7.57 4.51
N MET A 181 12.87 7.65 4.52
CA MET A 181 12.09 7.95 5.72
C MET A 181 12.26 6.87 6.80
N CYS A 182 12.20 5.59 6.41
CA CYS A 182 12.41 4.48 7.34
C CYS A 182 13.86 4.38 7.82
N ALA A 183 14.83 4.53 6.92
CA ALA A 183 16.26 4.43 7.22
C ALA A 183 16.71 5.51 8.21
N PHE A 184 16.19 6.73 8.10
CA PHE A 184 16.43 7.80 9.08
C PHE A 184 16.05 7.38 10.50
N ASN A 185 14.95 6.61 10.64
CA ASN A 185 14.50 6.04 11.90
C ASN A 185 15.10 4.64 12.17
N LYS A 186 16.20 4.27 11.51
CA LYS A 186 16.91 2.98 11.67
C LYS A 186 16.04 1.75 11.38
N ILE A 187 15.05 1.89 10.50
CA ILE A 187 14.21 0.80 10.00
C ILE A 187 14.63 0.40 8.59
N SER A 188 14.85 -0.90 8.36
CA SER A 188 14.98 -1.45 7.01
C SER A 188 13.60 -1.73 6.43
N LEU A 189 13.18 -0.92 5.45
CA LEU A 189 11.91 -1.10 4.74
C LEU A 189 12.08 -2.11 3.60
N LYS A 190 11.13 -3.05 3.46
CA LYS A 190 11.10 -4.08 2.41
C LYS A 190 9.77 -4.07 1.67
N PHE A 191 9.79 -4.52 0.42
CA PHE A 191 8.67 -4.43 -0.51
C PHE A 191 8.37 -5.79 -1.15
N PRO A 192 7.61 -6.67 -0.48
CA PRO A 192 7.44 -8.05 -0.97
C PRO A 192 6.77 -8.14 -2.35
N TYR A 193 5.88 -7.21 -2.70
CA TYR A 193 5.29 -7.13 -4.04
C TYR A 193 6.30 -6.77 -5.14
N MET A 194 7.44 -6.19 -4.77
CA MET A 194 8.53 -5.80 -5.67
C MET A 194 9.65 -6.86 -5.70
N ASP A 195 9.41 -8.05 -5.15
CA ASP A 195 10.32 -9.18 -5.40
C ASP A 195 10.26 -9.55 -6.89
N LYS A 196 11.42 -9.78 -7.50
CA LYS A 196 11.52 -9.97 -8.95
C LYS A 196 10.72 -11.17 -9.44
N ASN A 197 10.81 -12.31 -8.75
CA ASN A 197 10.11 -13.54 -9.18
C ASN A 197 8.61 -13.37 -9.08
N PHE A 198 8.14 -12.76 -7.98
CA PHE A 198 6.74 -12.44 -7.81
C PHE A 198 6.26 -11.38 -8.82
N SER A 199 6.97 -10.26 -8.98
CA SER A 199 6.56 -9.15 -9.84
C SER A 199 6.55 -9.54 -11.31
N ASP A 200 7.56 -10.30 -11.77
CA ASP A 200 7.63 -10.76 -13.15
C ASP A 200 6.47 -11.71 -13.48
N TYR A 201 6.17 -12.66 -12.59
CA TYR A 201 5.02 -13.55 -12.77
C TYR A 201 3.71 -12.76 -12.75
N ALA A 202 3.50 -11.95 -11.72
CA ALA A 202 2.28 -11.17 -11.53
C ALA A 202 2.06 -10.14 -12.65
N MET A 203 3.11 -9.60 -13.27
CA MET A 203 2.99 -8.69 -14.40
C MET A 203 2.50 -9.37 -15.67
N ASN A 204 2.77 -10.67 -15.84
CA ASN A 204 2.42 -11.44 -17.05
C ASN A 204 1.08 -12.20 -16.96
N ILE A 205 0.39 -12.19 -15.82
CA ILE A 205 -0.96 -12.81 -15.74
C ILE A 205 -1.99 -12.01 -16.56
N PRO A 206 -3.07 -12.64 -17.05
CA PRO A 206 -4.13 -11.97 -17.82
C PRO A 206 -4.70 -10.72 -17.15
N MET A 207 -4.91 -9.66 -17.93
CA MET A 207 -5.42 -8.37 -17.41
C MET A 207 -6.77 -8.51 -16.69
N LYS A 208 -7.65 -9.40 -17.18
CA LYS A 208 -8.95 -9.71 -16.57
C LYS A 208 -8.86 -10.23 -15.12
N PHE A 209 -7.72 -10.78 -14.71
CA PHE A 209 -7.51 -11.21 -13.33
C PHE A 209 -7.12 -10.05 -12.42
N LYS A 210 -6.54 -8.97 -12.98
CA LYS A 210 -6.12 -7.78 -12.24
C LYS A 210 -7.26 -6.78 -12.11
N ILE A 211 -7.88 -6.44 -13.24
CA ILE A 211 -9.03 -5.55 -13.35
C ILE A 211 -10.16 -6.34 -13.99
N TYR A 212 -11.20 -6.58 -13.21
CA TYR A 212 -12.38 -7.29 -13.67
C TYR A 212 -13.45 -6.30 -14.12
N GLU A 213 -13.93 -6.43 -15.35
CA GLU A 213 -15.08 -5.68 -15.87
C GLU A 213 -16.36 -6.47 -15.53
N VAL A 214 -17.25 -5.84 -14.76
CA VAL A 214 -18.51 -6.44 -14.32
C VAL A 214 -19.49 -6.42 -15.49
N LYS A 215 -19.99 -7.60 -15.87
CA LYS A 215 -21.01 -7.79 -16.90
C LYS A 215 -22.33 -8.20 -16.24
N ASN A 216 -23.46 -7.72 -16.78
CA ASN A 216 -24.82 -8.13 -16.39
C ASN A 216 -25.19 -7.92 -14.91
N ASP A 217 -24.66 -6.87 -14.27
CA ASP A 217 -24.88 -6.54 -12.85
C ASP A 217 -24.58 -7.66 -11.85
N GLN A 218 -23.88 -8.72 -12.28
CA GLN A 218 -23.43 -9.79 -11.41
C GLN A 218 -22.09 -9.44 -10.80
N TYR A 219 -22.07 -9.29 -9.49
CA TYR A 219 -20.85 -9.01 -8.73
C TYR A 219 -20.17 -10.35 -8.41
N PRO A 220 -18.96 -10.62 -8.94
CA PRO A 220 -18.25 -11.82 -8.55
C PRO A 220 -18.04 -11.77 -7.04
N ASP A 221 -18.67 -12.72 -6.35
CA ASP A 221 -18.47 -13.01 -4.95
C ASP A 221 -18.60 -11.78 -4.03
N ASP A 222 -19.61 -10.96 -4.25
CA ASP A 222 -20.04 -9.87 -3.36
C ASP A 222 -19.04 -8.70 -3.20
N PHE A 223 -18.18 -8.47 -4.20
CA PHE A 223 -17.30 -7.29 -4.24
C PHE A 223 -18.02 -5.99 -4.66
N GLY A 224 -19.34 -5.91 -4.51
CA GLY A 224 -20.16 -4.77 -4.95
C GLY A 224 -19.69 -3.41 -4.40
N GLU A 225 -19.29 -3.38 -3.13
CA GLU A 225 -18.77 -2.16 -2.46
C GLU A 225 -17.44 -1.65 -3.05
N THR A 226 -16.73 -2.49 -3.82
CA THR A 226 -15.43 -2.13 -4.40
C THR A 226 -15.53 -1.51 -5.79
N ILE A 227 -16.74 -1.40 -6.34
CA ILE A 227 -16.96 -1.02 -7.73
C ILE A 227 -16.53 0.43 -7.99
N ASP A 228 -15.83 0.57 -9.11
CA ASP A 228 -15.54 1.85 -9.75
C ASP A 228 -16.37 1.93 -11.04
N ILE A 229 -17.10 3.04 -11.20
CA ILE A 229 -17.86 3.33 -12.41
C ILE A 229 -17.07 4.36 -13.22
N VAL A 230 -16.69 4.00 -14.44
CA VAL A 230 -15.93 4.85 -15.35
C VAL A 230 -16.53 4.69 -16.74
N ASP A 231 -16.96 5.81 -17.34
CA ASP A 231 -17.53 5.87 -18.69
C ASP A 231 -18.67 4.86 -18.90
N GLY A 232 -19.57 4.77 -17.91
CA GLY A 232 -20.72 3.85 -17.92
C GLY A 232 -20.39 2.38 -17.62
N LYS A 233 -19.12 2.02 -17.49
CA LYS A 233 -18.66 0.64 -17.20
C LYS A 233 -18.33 0.46 -15.73
N LYS A 234 -18.59 -0.74 -15.21
CA LYS A 234 -18.34 -1.14 -13.81
C LYS A 234 -17.09 -2.01 -13.74
N PHE A 235 -16.16 -1.65 -12.87
CA PHE A 235 -14.89 -2.36 -12.69
C PHE A 235 -14.60 -2.69 -11.23
N ILE A 236 -13.95 -3.83 -11.01
CA ILE A 236 -13.31 -4.20 -9.73
C ILE A 236 -11.80 -4.23 -9.94
N ARG A 237 -11.11 -3.30 -9.27
CA ARG A 237 -9.63 -3.25 -9.26
C ARG A 237 -9.05 -4.27 -8.27
N LYS A 238 -7.84 -4.73 -8.56
CA LYS A 238 -7.08 -5.68 -7.73
C LYS A 238 -7.81 -7.00 -7.51
N PHE A 239 -8.53 -7.47 -8.51
CA PHE A 239 -9.51 -8.55 -8.37
C PHE A 239 -8.88 -9.84 -7.81
N ILE A 240 -7.83 -10.36 -8.45
CA ILE A 240 -7.12 -11.55 -7.97
C ILE A 240 -6.41 -11.34 -6.63
N LEU A 241 -5.96 -10.11 -6.33
CA LEU A 241 -5.36 -9.81 -5.02
C LEU A 241 -6.40 -9.84 -3.90
N ARG A 242 -7.64 -9.41 -4.16
CA ARG A 242 -8.76 -9.55 -3.21
C ARG A 242 -9.09 -11.01 -2.95
N LYS A 243 -9.06 -11.86 -3.98
CA LYS A 243 -9.19 -13.32 -3.81
C LYS A 243 -8.05 -13.91 -2.99
N LEU A 244 -6.81 -13.51 -3.28
CA LEU A 244 -5.65 -13.90 -2.49
C LEU A 244 -5.81 -13.46 -1.03
N GLY A 245 -6.37 -12.27 -0.79
CA GLY A 245 -6.76 -11.82 0.55
C GLY A 245 -7.68 -12.79 1.27
N ARG A 246 -8.78 -13.23 0.63
CA ARG A 246 -9.67 -14.24 1.23
C ARG A 246 -8.93 -15.55 1.52
N GLU A 247 -8.13 -16.02 0.57
CA GLU A 247 -7.27 -17.21 0.70
C GLU A 247 -6.22 -17.08 1.82
N ALA A 248 -5.86 -15.86 2.21
CA ALA A 248 -4.96 -15.55 3.30
C ALA A 248 -5.73 -15.20 4.60
N SER A 249 -7.04 -15.44 4.64
CA SER A 249 -7.92 -15.16 5.78
C SER A 249 -8.01 -13.67 6.17
N VAL A 250 -7.77 -12.76 5.22
CA VAL A 250 -7.97 -11.32 5.42
C VAL A 250 -9.45 -11.03 5.74
N PRO A 251 -9.77 -10.19 6.75
CA PRO A 251 -11.14 -9.91 7.12
C PRO A 251 -11.97 -9.33 5.96
N GLU A 252 -13.21 -9.78 5.83
CA GLU A 252 -14.04 -9.50 4.65
C GLU A 252 -14.27 -8.00 4.42
N PHE A 253 -14.42 -7.20 5.49
CA PHE A 253 -14.57 -5.75 5.36
C PHE A 253 -13.33 -5.04 4.79
N ILE A 254 -12.15 -5.66 4.87
CA ILE A 254 -10.92 -5.17 4.22
C ILE A 254 -10.88 -5.64 2.77
N VAL A 255 -11.24 -6.89 2.51
CA VAL A 255 -11.32 -7.44 1.15
C VAL A 255 -12.32 -6.65 0.30
N LYS A 256 -13.42 -6.18 0.88
CA LYS A 256 -14.45 -5.34 0.25
C LYS A 256 -14.16 -3.84 0.32
N ARG A 257 -13.08 -3.42 0.97
CA ARG A 257 -12.74 -1.99 1.06
C ARG A 257 -12.31 -1.44 -0.30
N LYS A 258 -12.87 -0.28 -0.67
CA LYS A 258 -12.43 0.47 -1.84
C LYS A 258 -11.00 0.98 -1.68
N LYS A 259 -10.20 0.92 -2.76
CA LYS A 259 -8.79 1.36 -2.69
C LYS A 259 -8.69 2.87 -2.56
N LYS A 260 -7.90 3.33 -1.60
CA LYS A 260 -7.47 4.72 -1.40
C LYS A 260 -5.95 4.81 -1.32
N ALA A 261 -5.37 5.90 -1.80
CA ALA A 261 -3.93 6.12 -1.66
C ALA A 261 -3.59 6.60 -0.23
N MET A 262 -2.38 6.30 0.24
CA MET A 262 -1.98 6.50 1.64
C MET A 262 -2.16 7.95 2.10
N GLN A 263 -1.79 8.93 1.27
CA GLN A 263 -1.94 10.34 1.61
C GLN A 263 -3.40 10.75 1.84
N TYR A 264 -4.34 10.20 1.07
CA TYR A 264 -5.77 10.49 1.23
C TYR A 264 -6.42 9.65 2.34
N GLY A 265 -5.94 8.43 2.57
CA GLY A 265 -6.43 7.53 3.62
C GLY A 265 -6.06 8.03 5.01
N SER A 266 -4.82 8.46 5.18
CA SER A 266 -4.28 9.08 6.40
C SER A 266 -4.73 10.54 6.62
N MET A 267 -5.17 11.22 5.55
CA MET A 267 -5.43 12.66 5.51
C MET A 267 -4.19 13.55 5.76
N SER A 268 -2.99 13.02 5.48
CA SER A 268 -1.73 13.77 5.62
C SER A 268 -1.59 14.90 4.59
N GLU A 269 -2.18 14.73 3.39
CA GLU A 269 -2.26 15.77 2.36
C GLU A 269 -2.97 17.03 2.86
N LYS A 270 -4.01 16.89 3.67
CA LYS A 270 -4.72 18.03 4.26
C LYS A 270 -3.91 18.74 5.32
N ILE A 271 -3.13 18.01 6.11
CA ILE A 271 -2.18 18.62 7.06
C ILE A 271 -1.12 19.41 6.28
N ILE A 272 -0.51 18.79 5.27
CA ILE A 272 0.50 19.46 4.44
C ILE A 272 -0.07 20.71 3.75
N GLU A 273 -1.28 20.65 3.19
CA GLU A 273 -1.95 21.82 2.61
C GLU A 273 -2.07 22.99 3.59
N LYS A 274 -2.45 22.73 4.85
CA LYS A 274 -2.58 23.76 5.87
C LYS A 274 -1.23 24.38 6.23
N ILE A 275 -0.21 23.54 6.44
CA ILE A 275 1.15 23.99 6.76
C ILE A 275 1.72 24.85 5.62
N LEU A 276 1.52 24.44 4.36
CA LEU A 276 1.99 25.21 3.20
C LEU A 276 1.30 26.56 3.08
N LYS A 277 -0.02 26.63 3.35
CA LYS A 277 -0.77 27.90 3.37
C LYS A 277 -0.28 28.84 4.47
N LYS A 278 0.01 28.32 5.67
CA LYS A 278 0.46 29.10 6.84
C LYS A 278 1.85 29.73 6.64
N HIS A 279 2.71 29.06 5.89
CA HIS A 279 4.09 29.52 5.67
C HIS A 279 4.30 30.28 4.35
N SER A 280 3.24 30.57 3.57
CA SER A 280 3.34 31.23 2.26
C SER A 280 4.37 30.59 1.31
N ILE A 281 4.64 29.29 1.48
CA ILE A 281 5.65 28.59 0.67
C ILE A 281 4.98 28.23 -0.65
N GLN A 282 5.31 28.97 -1.71
CA GLN A 282 5.03 28.56 -3.09
C GLN A 282 5.89 27.33 -3.42
N ILE A 283 5.36 26.13 -3.20
CA ILE A 283 5.94 24.93 -3.80
C ILE A 283 5.47 24.89 -5.25
N LYS A 284 6.41 24.90 -6.21
CA LYS A 284 6.12 24.78 -7.64
C LYS A 284 5.35 23.47 -7.91
N PHE A 285 4.24 23.62 -8.65
CA PHE A 285 3.35 22.56 -9.10
C PHE A 285 4.00 21.72 -10.21
#